data_AF-A0A2D6ER66-F1
#
_entry.id   AF-A0A2D6ER66-F1
#
_cell.length_a   1.000
_cell.length_b   1.000
_cell.length_c   1.000
_cell.angle_alpha   90.00
_cell.angle_beta   90.00
_cell.angle_gamma   90.00
#
_symmetry.space_group_name_H-M   'P 1'
#
loop_
_entity.id
_entity.type
_entity.pdbx_description
1 polymer ?
#
loop_
_entity_poly.entity_id
_entity_poly.type
_entity_poly.pdbx_seq_one_letter_code
_entity_poly.pdbx_strand_id
1 'polypeptide(L)' 'MTDNKSQESVFLTWICIIVLAVGFLMFNFFAYNIVGDMGPPIWNYGTVKDVPADSAYGIYKKLPYPQHVQGAEGE' A
#
# COMPACT_ATOMS: atom_id res chain seq x y z
N MET A 1 48.25 -8.05 -29.62
CA MET A 1 46.93 -8.58 -30.03
C MET A 1 46.15 -9.01 -28.79
N THR A 2 45.70 -8.06 -27.96
CA THR A 2 44.90 -8.36 -26.75
C THR A 2 43.85 -7.28 -26.45
N ASP A 3 43.72 -6.26 -27.30
CA ASP A 3 42.93 -5.06 -27.00
C ASP A 3 41.41 -5.26 -27.23
N ASN A 4 41.01 -6.00 -28.27
CA ASN A 4 39.59 -6.17 -28.60
C ASN A 4 38.78 -6.88 -27.50
N LYS A 5 39.40 -7.84 -26.79
CA LYS A 5 38.70 -8.67 -25.80
C LYS A 5 38.43 -7.93 -24.49
N SER A 6 39.30 -6.98 -24.12
CA SER A 6 39.08 -6.12 -22.95
C SER A 6 38.04 -5.04 -23.25
N GLN A 7 38.08 -4.45 -24.45
CA GLN A 7 37.09 -3.45 -24.89
C GLN A 7 35.66 -4.04 -24.94
N GLU A 8 35.51 -5.27 -25.45
CA GLU A 8 34.22 -5.99 -25.43
C GLU A 8 33.71 -6.19 -23.99
N SER A 9 34.57 -6.61 -23.06
CA SER A 9 34.19 -6.81 -21.65
C SER A 9 33.73 -5.52 -20.96
N VAL A 10 34.39 -4.40 -21.25
CA VAL A 10 34.03 -3.09 -20.70
C VAL A 10 32.69 -2.63 -21.28
N PHE A 11 32.50 -2.78 -22.59
CA PHE A 11 31.26 -2.42 -23.27
C PHE A 11 30.06 -3.23 -22.74
N LEU A 12 30.23 -4.55 -22.58
CA LEU A 12 29.19 -5.43 -22.05
C LEU A 12 28.82 -5.08 -20.60
N THR A 13 29.80 -4.68 -19.81
CA THR A 13 29.60 -4.22 -18.43
C THR A 13 28.75 -2.94 -18.39
N TRP A 14 29.05 -1.97 -19.25
CA TRP A 14 28.27 -0.73 -19.35
C TRP A 14 26.84 -0.97 -19.84
N ILE A 15 26.64 -1.89 -20.79
CA ILE A 15 25.29 -2.32 -21.19
C ILE A 15 24.53 -2.90 -19.99
N CYS A 16 25.15 -3.81 -19.23
CA CYS A 16 24.52 -4.38 -18.04
C CYS A 16 24.12 -3.30 -17.02
N ILE A 17 24.98 -2.30 -16.78
CA ILE A 17 24.68 -1.18 -15.88
C ILE A 17 23.49 -0.37 -16.40
N ILE A 18 23.48 -0.03 -17.69
CA ILE A 18 22.38 0.73 -18.30
C ILE A 18 21.06 -0.03 -18.21
N VAL A 19 21.07 -1.33 -18.53
CA VAL A 19 19.87 -2.18 -18.45
C VAL A 19 19.33 -2.25 -17.03
N LEU A 20 20.21 -2.43 -16.03
CA LEU A 20 19.81 -2.41 -14.62
C LEU A 20 19.24 -1.05 -14.19
N ALA A 21 19.90 0.04 -14.55
CA ALA A 21 19.47 1.40 -14.21
C ALA A 21 18.11 1.74 -14.84
N VAL A 22 17.94 1.44 -16.12
CA VAL A 22 16.68 1.66 -16.85
C VAL A 22 15.57 0.76 -16.29
N GLY A 23 15.87 -0.50 -15.99
CA GLY A 23 14.91 -1.42 -15.36
C GLY A 23 14.44 -0.91 -13.99
N PHE A 24 15.37 -0.43 -13.16
CA PHE A 24 15.05 0.16 -11.87
C PHE A 24 14.17 1.41 -12.01
N LEU A 25 14.54 2.33 -12.91
CA LEU A 25 13.76 3.55 -13.15
C LEU A 25 12.35 3.24 -13.66
N MET A 26 12.20 2.30 -14.60
CA MET A 26 10.89 1.90 -15.11
C MET A 26 10.02 1.28 -14.01
N PHE A 27 10.59 0.39 -13.19
CA PHE A 27 9.86 -0.23 -12.08
C PHE A 27 9.37 0.82 -11.07
N ASN A 28 10.24 1.73 -10.65
CA ASN A 28 9.89 2.77 -9.69
C ASN A 28 8.89 3.77 -10.28
N PHE A 29 9.04 4.13 -11.55
CA PHE A 29 8.08 4.99 -12.24
C PHE A 29 6.69 4.35 -12.28
N PHE A 30 6.61 3.07 -12.62
CA PHE A 30 5.35 2.32 -12.65
C PHE A 30 4.73 2.21 -11.27
N ALA A 31 5.52 1.86 -10.25
CA ALA A 31 5.06 1.78 -8.87
C ALA A 31 4.51 3.12 -8.36
N TYR A 32 5.21 4.22 -8.64
CA TYR A 32 4.76 5.56 -8.25
C TYR A 32 3.45 5.96 -8.93
N ASN A 33 3.32 5.75 -10.25
CA ASN A 33 2.12 6.18 -10.97
C ASN A 33 0.90 5.27 -10.69
N ILE A 34 1.10 3.98 -10.40
CA ILE A 34 -0.02 3.05 -10.21
C ILE A 34 -0.44 2.93 -8.75
N VAL A 35 0.50 2.91 -7.82
CA VAL A 35 0.21 2.76 -6.40
C VAL A 35 0.24 4.10 -5.69
N GLY A 36 1.14 5.01 -6.10
CA GLY A 36 1.34 6.29 -5.43
C GLY A 36 0.23 7.32 -5.69
N ASP A 37 -0.39 7.30 -6.88
CA ASP A 37 -1.41 8.28 -7.26
C ASP A 37 -2.86 7.77 -7.07
N MET A 38 -3.14 7.11 -5.95
CA MET A 38 -4.51 6.73 -5.58
C MET A 38 -5.30 7.90 -4.97
N GLY A 39 -4.70 9.10 -4.92
CA GLY A 39 -5.26 10.29 -4.29
C GLY A 39 -5.41 10.17 -2.77
N PRO A 40 -5.88 11.23 -2.10
CA PRO A 40 -6.25 11.14 -0.70
C PRO A 40 -7.39 10.12 -0.54
N PRO A 41 -7.31 9.21 0.44
CA PRO A 41 -8.36 8.23 0.65
C PRO A 41 -9.67 8.95 0.96
N ILE A 42 -10.80 8.42 0.48
CA ILE A 42 -12.16 8.93 0.73
C ILE A 42 -12.61 8.75 2.20
N TRP A 43 -11.67 8.60 3.13
CA TRP A 43 -11.96 8.46 4.54
C TRP A 43 -12.62 9.72 5.05
N ASN A 44 -13.70 9.55 5.79
CA ASN A 44 -14.34 10.65 6.48
C ASN A 44 -13.50 10.99 7.73
N TYR A 45 -12.70 12.05 7.65
CA TYR A 45 -11.90 12.57 8.77
C TYR A 45 -12.71 13.45 9.74
N GLY A 46 -14.03 13.55 9.55
CA GLY A 46 -14.90 14.27 10.46
C GLY A 46 -14.93 13.62 11.85
N THR A 47 -15.36 14.39 12.85
CA THR A 47 -15.54 13.89 14.20
C THR A 47 -16.61 12.80 14.21
N VAL A 48 -16.21 11.54 14.39
CA VAL A 48 -17.13 10.44 14.69
C VAL A 48 -17.52 10.58 16.15
N LYS A 49 -18.83 10.54 16.45
CA LYS A 49 -19.28 10.50 17.84
C LYS A 49 -18.80 9.20 18.45
N ASP A 50 -18.11 9.28 19.59
CA ASP A 50 -17.62 8.13 20.33
C ASP A 50 -18.79 7.46 21.07
N VAL A 51 -19.67 6.80 20.31
CA VAL A 51 -20.82 6.06 20.84
C VAL A 51 -20.46 4.58 20.79
N PRO A 52 -20.50 3.87 21.93
CA PRO A 52 -20.16 2.45 21.97
C PRO A 52 -21.11 1.66 21.07
N ALA A 53 -20.53 0.81 20.21
CA ALA A 53 -21.22 0.00 19.22
C ALA A 53 -22.00 0.77 18.14
N ASP A 54 -21.73 2.05 17.92
CA ASP A 54 -22.26 2.82 16.80
C ASP A 54 -21.15 3.11 15.78
N SER A 55 -21.42 2.84 14.52
CA SER A 55 -20.57 3.19 13.39
C SER A 55 -21.49 3.60 12.25
N ALA A 56 -21.19 4.74 11.64
CA ALA A 56 -21.94 5.25 10.49
C ALA A 56 -22.02 4.27 9.31
N TYR A 57 -21.12 3.27 9.28
CA TYR A 57 -21.05 2.24 8.24
C TYR A 57 -21.34 0.83 8.76
N GLY A 58 -21.67 0.68 10.05
CA GLY A 58 -21.94 -0.62 10.66
C GLY A 58 -23.37 -1.07 10.39
N ILE A 59 -23.53 -2.24 9.78
CA ILE A 59 -24.83 -2.94 9.75
C ILE A 59 -24.88 -3.83 10.98
N TYR A 60 -25.48 -3.33 12.06
CA TYR A 60 -25.63 -4.08 13.30
C TYR A 60 -26.92 -4.88 13.30
N LYS A 61 -26.83 -6.19 13.53
CA LYS A 61 -27.99 -6.96 13.94
C LYS A 61 -28.41 -6.45 15.31
N LYS A 62 -29.69 -6.10 15.48
CA LYS A 62 -30.23 -5.70 16.78
C LYS A 62 -30.00 -6.85 17.76
N LEU A 63 -29.03 -6.68 18.65
CA LEU A 63 -28.80 -7.62 19.74
C LEU A 63 -30.03 -7.57 20.64
N PRO A 64 -30.52 -8.72 21.13
CA PRO A 64 -31.66 -8.73 22.03
C PRO A 64 -31.39 -7.95 23.32
N TYR A 65 -30.10 -7.77 23.66
CA TYR A 65 -29.58 -7.45 24.98
C TYR A 65 -28.41 -6.46 24.89
N PRO A 66 -28.31 -5.45 25.79
CA PRO A 66 -27.27 -4.41 25.75
C PRO A 66 -25.90 -4.95 26.22
N GLN A 67 -24.90 -4.88 25.34
CA GLN A 67 -23.61 -5.54 25.53
C GLN A 67 -22.63 -4.74 26.40
N HIS A 68 -23.02 -4.33 27.61
CA HIS A 68 -22.12 -3.77 28.65
C HIS A 68 -22.69 -3.85 30.07
N VAL A 69 -23.83 -4.53 30.28
CA VAL A 69 -24.58 -4.49 31.54
C VAL A 69 -24.53 -5.85 32.24
N GLN A 70 -23.74 -5.97 33.31
CA GLN A 70 -23.64 -7.20 34.11
C GLN A 70 -25.01 -7.66 34.64
N GLY A 71 -25.52 -8.81 34.17
CA GLY A 71 -26.86 -9.35 34.48
C GLY A 71 -27.49 -10.02 33.24
N ALA A 72 -28.58 -10.79 33.37
CA ALA A 72 -29.10 -11.81 32.41
C ALA A 72 -29.23 -11.45 30.89
N GLU A 73 -28.91 -10.23 30.50
CA GLU A 73 -28.83 -9.66 29.15
C GLU A 73 -27.44 -8.98 28.92
N GLY A 74 -26.38 -9.49 29.57
CA GLY A 74 -25.02 -8.92 29.61
C GLY A 74 -24.17 -9.37 30.81
N GLU A 75 -24.36 -10.59 31.36
CA GLU A 75 -23.58 -11.15 32.50
C GLU A 75 -22.07 -11.24 32.23
#